data_AF-A0A9D8Z303-F1
#
_entry.id   AF-A0A9D8Z303-F1
#
_cell.length_a   1.000
_cell.length_b   1.000
_cell.length_c   1.000
_cell.angle_alpha   90.00
_cell.angle_beta   90.00
_cell.angle_gamma   90.00
#
_symmetry.space_group_name_H-M   'P 1'
#
loop_
_entity.id
_entity.type
_entity.pdbx_description
1 polymer ?
#
loop_
_entity_poly.entity_id
_entity_poly.type
_entity_poly.pdbx_seq_one_letter_code
_entity_poly.pdbx_strand_id
1 'polypeptide(L)'
;LLRFYAEAGHDEALSEEPVNRFEEPARKPQQKAERPPMASEAASQPQASPARAPAKAAVPDEQQAMRARELAREAKTIEELHAALASFDGCNLKTTAKNLVFADGNPAARIMLVGEAPGRDEDIQGLPFVGRSGQLLDRILAAIGLDRTSAYISNVIPWRPPGNRDPSPLETEI
;
A
#
# COMPACT_ATOMS: atom_id res chain seq x y z
N LEU A 1 -3.95 -33.00 -19.86
CA LEU A 1 -2.96 -31.91 -20.00
C LEU A 1 -3.47 -30.78 -20.89
N LEU A 2 -3.90 -31.04 -22.13
CA LEU A 2 -4.40 -30.00 -23.06
C LEU A 2 -5.63 -29.22 -22.58
N ARG A 3 -6.57 -29.87 -21.86
CA ARG A 3 -7.78 -29.20 -21.33
C ARG A 3 -7.45 -28.10 -20.31
N PHE A 4 -6.44 -28.31 -19.47
CA PHE A 4 -5.99 -27.34 -18.48
C PHE A 4 -5.49 -26.05 -19.15
N TYR A 5 -4.75 -26.17 -20.25
CA TYR A 5 -4.24 -25.01 -20.98
C TYR A 5 -5.36 -24.22 -21.68
N ALA A 6 -6.37 -24.90 -22.23
CA ALA A 6 -7.54 -24.24 -22.79
C ALA A 6 -8.36 -23.50 -21.72
N GLU A 7 -8.54 -24.11 -20.55
CA GLU A 7 -9.24 -23.48 -19.40
C GLU A 7 -8.45 -22.29 -18.82
N ALA A 8 -7.12 -22.30 -18.92
CA ALA A 8 -6.24 -21.20 -18.52
C ALA A 8 -6.13 -20.06 -19.57
N GLY A 9 -6.87 -20.16 -20.68
CA GLY A 9 -6.93 -19.11 -21.70
C GLY A 9 -5.76 -19.10 -22.68
N HIS A 10 -5.00 -20.21 -22.80
CA HIS A 10 -3.98 -20.35 -23.83
C HIS A 10 -4.60 -20.76 -25.16
N ASP A 11 -4.35 -19.96 -26.18
CA ASP A 11 -4.92 -20.06 -27.53
C ASP A 11 -3.92 -20.59 -28.57
N GLU A 12 -2.61 -20.43 -28.36
CA GLU A 12 -1.58 -20.89 -29.30
C GLU A 12 -0.31 -21.41 -28.58
N ALA A 13 0.28 -22.49 -29.10
CA ALA A 13 1.55 -23.04 -28.61
C ALA A 13 2.69 -22.61 -29.54
N LEU A 14 3.58 -21.73 -29.05
CA LEU A 14 4.65 -21.13 -29.86
C LEU A 14 5.96 -21.95 -29.88
N SER A 15 6.15 -22.86 -28.92
CA SER A 15 7.33 -23.72 -28.84
C SER A 15 7.00 -25.03 -28.13
N GLU A 16 7.72 -26.09 -28.50
CA GLU A 16 7.60 -27.42 -27.87
C GLU A 16 8.18 -27.44 -26.44
N GLU A 17 9.16 -26.56 -26.16
CA GLU A 17 9.82 -26.48 -24.86
C GLU A 17 9.26 -25.34 -23.99
N PRO A 18 8.99 -25.58 -22.70
CA PRO A 18 8.56 -24.55 -21.77
C PRO A 18 9.73 -23.61 -21.40
N VAL A 19 9.53 -22.29 -21.55
CA VAL A 19 10.54 -21.29 -21.20
C VAL A 19 10.37 -20.86 -19.74
N ASN A 20 11.34 -21.19 -18.89
CA ASN A 20 11.40 -20.71 -17.51
C ASN A 20 11.93 -19.26 -17.46
N ARG A 21 11.04 -18.27 -17.33
CA ARG A 21 11.42 -16.84 -17.23
C ARG A 21 11.83 -16.39 -15.82
N PHE A 22 11.82 -17.29 -14.83
CA PHE A 22 12.27 -17.03 -13.46
C PHE A 22 13.73 -17.42 -13.23
N GLU A 23 14.39 -18.06 -14.20
CA GLU A 23 15.83 -18.29 -14.16
C GLU A 23 16.58 -17.01 -14.50
N GLU A 24 17.31 -16.46 -13.52
CA GLU A 24 18.27 -15.40 -13.78
C GLU A 24 19.39 -15.94 -14.68
N PRO A 25 19.71 -15.27 -15.81
CA PRO A 25 20.80 -15.73 -16.65
C PRO A 25 22.12 -15.59 -15.89
N ALA A 26 22.90 -16.68 -15.87
CA ALA A 26 24.26 -16.66 -15.33
C ALA A 26 25.05 -15.53 -15.99
N ARG A 27 25.44 -14.54 -15.18
CA ARG A 27 26.19 -13.35 -15.60
C ARG A 27 27.55 -13.81 -16.13
N LYS A 28 27.71 -13.91 -17.44
CA LYS A 28 29.03 -14.13 -18.04
C LYS A 28 29.93 -12.96 -17.62
N PRO A 29 31.18 -13.21 -17.17
CA PRO A 29 32.09 -12.13 -16.83
C PRO A 29 32.32 -11.28 -18.08
N GLN A 30 31.85 -10.02 -18.06
CA GLN A 30 32.18 -9.06 -19.09
C GLN A 30 33.68 -8.78 -19.00
N GLN A 31 34.41 -9.17 -20.03
CA GLN A 31 35.81 -8.81 -20.24
C GLN A 31 35.89 -7.28 -20.30
N LYS A 32 36.63 -6.70 -19.35
CA LYS A 32 36.84 -5.26 -19.24
C LYS A 32 37.70 -4.84 -20.44
N ALA A 33 37.08 -4.26 -21.46
CA ALA A 33 37.79 -3.65 -22.56
C ALA A 33 38.55 -2.41 -22.04
N GLU A 34 39.88 -2.46 -22.07
CA GLU A 34 40.73 -1.31 -21.79
C GLU A 34 40.58 -0.27 -22.91
N ARG A 35 40.21 0.96 -22.55
CA ARG A 35 40.24 2.12 -23.44
C ARG A 35 41.57 2.85 -23.26
N PRO A 36 42.24 3.30 -24.34
CA PRO A 36 43.48 4.07 -24.23
C PRO A 36 43.23 5.48 -23.67
N PRO A 37 44.25 6.11 -23.04
CA PRO A 37 44.07 7.37 -22.34
C PRO A 37 44.13 8.55 -23.33
N MET A 38 43.14 9.45 -23.26
CA MET A 38 43.26 10.80 -23.83
C MET A 38 42.91 11.84 -22.77
N ALA A 39 43.92 12.68 -22.51
CA ALA A 39 43.97 14.03 -21.97
C ALA A 39 42.90 14.51 -20.98
N SER A 40 43.40 14.87 -19.79
CA SER A 40 42.72 15.61 -18.73
C SER A 40 42.52 17.07 -19.12
N GLU A 41 41.27 17.52 -19.22
CA GLU A 41 40.90 18.94 -19.08
C GLU A 41 40.06 19.12 -17.82
N ALA A 42 40.57 19.96 -16.92
CA ALA A 42 39.95 20.32 -15.67
C ALA A 42 38.77 21.28 -15.94
N ALA A 43 37.57 20.88 -15.52
CA ALA A 43 36.42 21.77 -15.42
C ALA A 43 35.64 21.45 -14.15
N SER A 44 35.48 22.49 -13.33
CA SER A 44 34.88 22.52 -12.00
C SER A 44 33.44 21.98 -11.96
N GLN A 45 33.16 21.08 -11.03
CA GLN A 45 31.78 20.64 -10.74
C GLN A 45 31.09 21.63 -9.79
N PRO A 46 29.87 22.11 -10.10
CA PRO A 46 28.99 22.70 -9.09
C PRO A 46 28.44 21.60 -8.19
N GLN A 47 28.48 21.81 -6.88
CA GLN A 47 27.90 20.92 -5.87
C GLN A 47 26.40 20.78 -6.09
N ALA A 48 25.97 19.62 -6.58
CA ALA A 48 24.57 19.22 -6.57
C ALA A 48 24.19 18.76 -5.15
N SER A 49 23.15 19.37 -4.60
CA SER A 49 22.50 18.90 -3.37
C SER A 49 22.09 17.42 -3.51
N PRO A 50 22.15 16.61 -2.44
CA PRO A 50 21.79 15.21 -2.54
C PRO A 50 20.30 15.09 -2.89
N ALA A 51 20.02 14.58 -4.08
CA ALA A 51 18.70 14.13 -4.47
C ALA A 51 18.26 13.04 -3.48
N ARG A 52 17.13 13.28 -2.82
CA ARG A 52 16.49 12.32 -1.90
C ARG A 52 16.25 11.02 -2.67
N ALA A 53 16.93 9.94 -2.26
CA ALA A 53 16.72 8.62 -2.82
C ALA A 53 15.24 8.22 -2.72
N PRO A 54 14.68 7.52 -3.71
CA PRO A 54 13.30 7.02 -3.60
C PRO A 54 13.24 6.07 -2.41
N ALA A 55 12.33 6.34 -1.47
CA ALA A 55 12.05 5.46 -0.37
C ALA A 55 11.66 4.09 -0.94
N LYS A 56 12.48 3.06 -0.74
CA LYS A 56 12.07 1.69 -1.02
C LYS A 56 10.84 1.43 -0.16
N ALA A 57 9.72 1.09 -0.79
CA ALA A 57 8.50 0.72 -0.10
C ALA A 57 8.83 -0.36 0.94
N ALA A 58 8.79 -0.01 2.22
CA ALA A 58 9.09 -0.94 3.29
C ALA A 58 7.93 -1.94 3.36
N VAL A 59 8.19 -3.21 3.02
CA VAL A 59 7.27 -4.28 3.41
C VAL A 59 7.24 -4.27 4.94
N PRO A 60 6.05 -4.24 5.56
CA PRO A 60 5.91 -4.32 7.00
C PRO A 60 6.73 -5.47 7.59
N ASP A 61 7.61 -5.14 8.53
CA ASP A 61 8.32 -6.10 9.36
C ASP A 61 7.95 -5.87 10.83
N GLU A 62 8.40 -6.76 11.71
CA GLU A 62 8.12 -6.64 13.16
C GLU A 62 8.61 -5.31 13.75
N GLN A 63 9.70 -4.73 13.21
CA GLN A 63 10.23 -3.44 13.69
C GLN A 63 9.31 -2.28 13.31
N GLN A 64 8.75 -2.29 12.09
CA GLN A 64 7.76 -1.29 11.66
C GLN A 64 6.48 -1.40 12.47
N ALA A 65 6.00 -2.62 12.74
CA ALA A 65 4.83 -2.84 13.60
C ALA A 65 5.05 -2.32 15.02
N MET A 66 6.23 -2.57 15.62
CA MET A 66 6.58 -1.99 16.93
C MET A 66 6.60 -0.46 16.89
N ARG A 67 7.20 0.14 15.86
CA ARG A 67 7.25 1.60 15.69
C ARG A 67 5.86 2.21 15.51
N ALA A 68 4.98 1.57 14.75
CA ALA A 68 3.59 2.01 14.58
C ALA A 68 2.86 2.03 15.93
N ARG A 69 3.01 0.96 16.72
CA ARG A 69 2.47 0.86 18.08
C ARG A 69 3.00 1.94 19.02
N GLU A 70 4.29 2.28 18.94
CA GLU A 70 4.90 3.35 19.73
C GLU A 70 4.32 4.72 19.36
N LEU A 71 4.28 5.06 18.07
CA LEU A 71 3.69 6.32 17.60
C LEU A 71 2.22 6.44 17.98
N ALA A 72 1.46 5.35 17.87
CA ALA A 72 0.06 5.32 18.27
C ALA A 72 -0.13 5.53 19.79
N ARG A 73 0.81 5.07 20.62
CA ARG A 73 0.80 5.30 22.08
C ARG A 73 1.15 6.73 22.47
N GLU A 74 1.96 7.41 21.66
CA GLU A 74 2.35 8.81 21.90
C GLU A 74 1.23 9.79 21.55
N ALA A 75 0.37 9.44 20.59
CA ALA A 75 -0.79 10.24 20.20
C ALA A 75 -1.84 10.28 21.32
N LYS A 76 -2.17 11.49 21.79
CA LYS A 76 -3.14 11.75 22.86
C LYS A 76 -4.50 12.17 22.34
N THR A 77 -4.56 12.57 21.06
CA THR A 77 -5.79 12.95 20.39
C THR A 77 -5.95 12.21 19.07
N ILE A 78 -7.17 12.21 18.55
CA ILE A 78 -7.50 11.57 17.27
C ILE A 78 -6.80 12.31 16.12
N GLU A 79 -6.65 13.63 16.24
CA GLU A 79 -5.93 14.48 15.30
C GLU A 79 -4.43 14.15 15.30
N GLU A 80 -3.82 13.93 16.47
CA GLU A 80 -2.43 13.49 16.58
C GLU A 80 -2.24 12.09 15.98
N LEU A 81 -3.18 11.16 16.21
CA LEU A 81 -3.15 9.82 15.61
C LEU A 81 -3.26 9.88 14.09
N HIS A 82 -4.17 10.71 13.57
CA HIS A 82 -4.30 10.95 12.13
C HIS A 82 -2.99 11.50 11.53
N ALA A 83 -2.38 12.48 12.19
CA ALA A 83 -1.10 13.05 11.75
C ALA A 83 0.03 12.02 11.77
N ALA A 84 0.11 11.19 12.82
CA ALA A 84 1.07 10.11 12.92
C ALA A 84 0.93 9.12 11.76
N LEU A 85 -0.29 8.64 11.48
CA LEU A 85 -0.56 7.75 10.36
C LEU A 85 -0.26 8.38 8.99
N ALA A 86 -0.66 9.64 8.78
CA ALA A 86 -0.37 10.35 7.54
C ALA A 86 1.14 10.47 7.28
N SER A 87 1.95 10.60 8.33
CA SER A 87 3.41 10.70 8.26
C SER A 87 4.14 9.35 8.32
N PHE A 88 3.44 8.24 8.59
CA PHE A 88 4.07 6.93 8.75
C PHE A 88 4.54 6.34 7.41
N ASP A 89 5.83 6.07 7.27
CA ASP A 89 6.42 5.56 6.02
C ASP A 89 6.82 4.06 6.08
N GLY A 90 6.47 3.38 7.17
CA GLY A 90 6.82 1.97 7.42
C GLY A 90 5.87 0.95 6.79
N CYS A 91 4.92 1.37 5.95
CA CYS A 91 3.94 0.50 5.31
C CYS A 91 3.94 0.66 3.79
N ASN A 92 4.19 -0.43 3.08
CA ASN A 92 4.12 -0.50 1.62
C ASN A 92 2.74 -0.10 1.07
N LEU A 93 1.65 -0.35 1.79
CA LEU A 93 0.30 -0.02 1.34
C LEU A 93 0.11 1.47 1.09
N LYS A 94 0.77 2.34 1.87
CA LYS A 94 0.76 3.79 1.66
C LYS A 94 1.33 4.20 0.31
N THR A 95 2.28 3.43 -0.22
CA THR A 95 2.89 3.73 -1.53
C THR A 95 1.98 3.39 -2.71
N THR A 96 1.04 2.47 -2.51
CA THR A 96 0.11 2.00 -3.55
C THR A 96 -1.27 2.62 -3.45
N ALA A 97 -1.68 3.05 -2.26
CA ALA A 97 -2.94 3.74 -2.03
C ALA A 97 -2.88 5.18 -2.54
N LYS A 98 -4.03 5.71 -2.98
CA LYS A 98 -4.16 7.09 -3.42
C LYS A 98 -4.34 8.04 -2.24
N ASN A 99 -5.13 7.64 -1.25
CA ASN A 99 -5.42 8.45 -0.08
C ASN A 99 -5.30 7.63 1.21
N LEU A 100 -5.08 8.34 2.32
CA LEU A 100 -5.29 7.80 3.66
C LEU A 100 -6.79 7.78 3.94
N VAL A 101 -7.34 6.63 4.28
CA VAL A 101 -8.74 6.45 4.66
C VAL A 101 -8.77 6.22 6.17
N PHE A 102 -8.78 7.31 6.93
CA PHE A 102 -8.65 7.25 8.38
C PHE A 102 -9.98 6.93 9.07
N ALA A 103 -10.95 7.82 8.98
CA ALA A 103 -12.26 7.65 9.61
C ALA A 103 -13.34 8.59 9.02
N ASP A 104 -14.58 8.34 9.37
CA ASP A 104 -15.76 9.18 9.12
C ASP A 104 -16.70 9.16 10.34
N GLY A 105 -17.65 10.08 10.40
CA GLY A 105 -18.66 10.18 11.45
C GLY A 105 -18.22 10.98 12.67
N ASN A 106 -18.73 10.62 13.84
CA ASN A 106 -18.55 11.38 15.09
C ASN A 106 -17.55 10.69 16.03
N PRO A 107 -16.39 11.30 16.32
CA PRO A 107 -15.40 10.73 17.24
C PRO A 107 -15.90 10.54 18.68
N ALA A 108 -16.94 11.27 19.09
CA ALA A 108 -17.61 11.13 20.39
C ALA A 108 -18.82 10.18 20.35
N ALA A 109 -19.03 9.46 19.25
CA ALA A 109 -20.12 8.48 19.15
C ALA A 109 -19.96 7.33 20.14
N ARG A 110 -21.09 6.76 20.55
CA ARG A 110 -21.11 5.57 21.44
C ARG A 110 -20.82 4.26 20.70
N ILE A 111 -20.90 4.28 19.37
CA ILE A 111 -20.73 3.11 18.51
C ILE A 111 -19.56 3.40 17.56
N MET A 112 -18.60 2.47 17.52
CA MET A 112 -17.55 2.46 16.51
C MET A 112 -17.73 1.25 15.60
N LEU A 113 -17.64 1.48 14.29
CA LEU A 113 -17.70 0.46 13.25
C LEU A 113 -16.33 0.34 12.60
N VAL A 114 -15.79 -0.88 12.55
CA VAL A 114 -14.44 -1.14 12.03
C VAL A 114 -14.53 -2.17 10.90
N GLY A 115 -14.19 -1.74 9.68
CA GLY A 115 -14.05 -2.61 8.51
C GLY A 115 -12.65 -3.19 8.37
N GLU A 116 -12.43 -4.05 7.37
CA GLU A 116 -11.13 -4.66 7.11
C GLU A 116 -10.13 -3.66 6.51
N ALA A 117 -10.48 -3.11 5.35
CA ALA A 117 -9.61 -2.33 4.50
C ALA A 117 -10.43 -1.46 3.54
N PRO A 118 -9.88 -0.35 3.04
CA PRO A 118 -10.56 0.51 2.09
C PRO A 118 -10.65 -0.17 0.71
N GLY A 119 -11.83 -0.05 0.09
CA GLY A 119 -12.04 -0.40 -1.31
C GLY A 119 -11.60 0.71 -2.26
N ARG A 120 -11.87 0.52 -3.57
CA ARG A 120 -11.47 1.47 -4.62
C ARG A 120 -12.11 2.85 -4.43
N ASP A 121 -13.40 2.91 -4.12
CA ASP A 121 -14.13 4.18 -4.02
C ASP A 121 -13.69 4.93 -2.75
N GLU A 122 -13.45 4.20 -1.67
CA GLU A 122 -12.89 4.70 -0.41
C GLU A 122 -11.49 5.29 -0.63
N ASP A 123 -10.60 4.56 -1.29
CA ASP A 123 -9.26 5.04 -1.61
C ASP A 123 -9.27 6.27 -2.51
N ILE A 124 -10.24 6.42 -3.41
CA ILE A 124 -10.36 7.61 -4.26
C ILE A 124 -10.86 8.82 -3.46
N GLN A 125 -11.79 8.62 -2.53
CA GLN A 125 -12.44 9.70 -1.78
C GLN A 125 -11.75 10.05 -0.45
N GLY A 126 -10.93 9.15 0.09
CA GLY A 126 -10.33 9.30 1.42
C GLY A 126 -11.30 9.04 2.57
N LEU A 127 -12.47 8.45 2.30
CA LEU A 127 -13.52 8.22 3.29
C LEU A 127 -13.91 6.74 3.36
N PRO A 128 -14.09 6.17 4.56
CA PRO A 128 -14.45 4.76 4.74
C PRO A 128 -15.90 4.50 4.33
N PHE A 129 -16.14 3.29 3.83
CA PHE A 129 -17.47 2.79 3.46
C PHE A 129 -18.24 3.74 2.52
N VAL A 130 -17.66 4.26 1.44
CA VAL A 130 -18.42 5.09 0.46
C VAL A 130 -18.90 4.29 -0.75
N GLY A 131 -18.42 3.06 -0.93
CA GLY A 131 -18.83 2.16 -1.99
C GLY A 131 -20.17 1.45 -1.73
N ARG A 132 -20.41 0.37 -2.48
CA ARG A 132 -21.67 -0.42 -2.38
C ARG A 132 -21.95 -0.97 -0.98
N SER A 133 -20.93 -1.50 -0.31
CA SER A 133 -21.07 -2.01 1.07
C SER A 133 -21.39 -0.89 2.05
N GLY A 134 -20.88 0.32 1.80
CA GLY A 134 -21.19 1.52 2.55
C GLY A 134 -22.63 1.96 2.44
N GLN A 135 -23.18 1.94 1.21
CA GLN A 135 -24.60 2.22 1.00
C GLN A 135 -25.51 1.22 1.71
N LEU A 136 -25.08 -0.05 1.81
CA LEU A 136 -25.80 -1.05 2.59
C LEU A 136 -25.71 -0.74 4.09
N LEU A 137 -24.53 -0.38 4.59
CA LEU A 137 -24.34 0.05 5.98
C LEU A 137 -25.25 1.23 6.33
N ASP A 138 -25.34 2.23 5.45
CA ASP A 138 -26.21 3.40 5.65
C ASP A 138 -27.69 3.00 5.78
N ARG A 139 -28.15 2.02 4.97
CA ARG A 139 -29.52 1.50 5.09
C ARG A 139 -29.75 0.73 6.39
N ILE A 140 -28.75 -0.02 6.86
CA ILE A 140 -28.83 -0.76 8.13
C ILE A 140 -28.91 0.23 9.30
N LEU A 141 -28.09 1.28 9.31
CA LEU A 141 -28.16 2.34 10.31
C LEU A 141 -29.52 3.05 10.28
N ALA A 142 -29.99 3.42 9.09
CA ALA A 142 -31.29 4.08 8.93
C ALA A 142 -32.45 3.21 9.44
N ALA A 143 -32.39 1.88 9.23
CA ALA A 143 -33.42 0.95 9.69
C ALA A 143 -33.56 0.89 11.22
N ILE A 144 -32.51 1.24 11.96
CA ILE A 144 -32.51 1.34 13.43
C ILE A 144 -32.60 2.79 13.93
N GLY A 145 -32.92 3.75 13.05
CA GLY A 145 -33.08 5.16 13.39
C GLY A 145 -31.76 5.88 13.67
N LEU A 146 -30.63 5.37 13.17
CA LEU A 146 -29.31 5.98 13.26
C LEU A 146 -28.83 6.46 11.89
N ASP A 147 -27.79 7.29 11.89
CA ASP A 147 -27.07 7.73 10.71
C ASP A 147 -25.55 7.69 10.93
N ARG A 148 -24.77 8.11 9.93
CA ARG A 148 -23.31 8.16 10.06
C ARG A 148 -22.80 9.09 11.15
N THR A 149 -23.54 10.15 11.47
CA THR A 149 -23.16 11.09 12.55
C THR A 149 -23.35 10.47 13.94
N SER A 150 -24.08 9.35 14.00
CA SER A 150 -24.34 8.58 15.22
C SER A 150 -23.26 7.52 15.51
N ALA A 151 -22.30 7.31 14.62
CA ALA A 151 -21.23 6.32 14.73
C ALA A 151 -19.85 6.93 14.39
N TYR A 152 -18.78 6.28 14.85
CA TYR A 152 -17.43 6.51 14.36
C TYR A 152 -17.03 5.34 13.45
N ILE A 153 -16.65 5.62 12.21
CA ILE A 153 -16.47 4.58 11.19
C ILE A 153 -15.01 4.59 10.74
N SER A 154 -14.34 3.45 10.76
CA SER A 154 -12.93 3.30 10.35
C SER A 154 -12.66 1.90 9.81
N ASN A 155 -11.40 1.60 9.47
CA ASN A 155 -10.93 0.30 9.03
C ASN A 155 -9.72 -0.12 9.87
N VAL A 156 -9.46 -1.43 9.94
CA VAL A 156 -8.26 -1.96 10.62
C VAL A 156 -7.00 -1.44 9.96
N ILE A 157 -6.95 -1.46 8.62
CA ILE A 157 -5.88 -0.80 7.86
C ILE A 157 -6.41 0.45 7.15
N PRO A 158 -5.68 1.57 7.12
CA PRO A 158 -6.20 2.81 6.56
C PRO A 158 -5.82 3.03 5.08
N TRP A 159 -5.11 2.07 4.46
CA TRP A 159 -4.70 2.13 3.06
C TRP A 159 -5.21 0.93 2.29
N ARG A 160 -5.62 1.14 1.04
CA ARG A 160 -6.13 0.07 0.17
C ARG A 160 -5.03 -0.92 -0.23
N PRO A 161 -5.22 -2.24 -0.01
CA PRO A 161 -4.33 -3.26 -0.53
C PRO A 161 -4.31 -3.32 -2.06
N PRO A 162 -3.15 -3.58 -2.68
CA PRO A 162 -3.05 -3.71 -4.13
C PRO A 162 -3.93 -4.87 -4.63
N GLY A 163 -4.69 -4.62 -5.69
CA GLY A 163 -5.62 -5.62 -6.23
C GLY A 163 -6.82 -5.92 -5.33
N ASN A 164 -7.04 -5.16 -4.26
CA ASN A 164 -8.12 -5.40 -3.29
C ASN A 164 -8.02 -6.77 -2.59
N ARG A 165 -6.79 -7.29 -2.45
CA ARG A 165 -6.52 -8.51 -1.68
C ARG A 165 -6.74 -8.29 -0.19
N ASP A 166 -6.82 -9.38 0.55
CA ASP A 166 -6.83 -9.32 2.01
C ASP A 166 -5.48 -8.79 2.54
N PRO A 167 -5.51 -8.00 3.63
CA PRO A 167 -4.31 -7.56 4.33
C PRO A 167 -3.51 -8.76 4.86
N SER A 168 -2.18 -8.67 4.78
CA SER A 168 -1.32 -9.65 5.45
C SER A 168 -1.32 -9.41 6.96
N PRO A 169 -0.99 -10.42 7.79
CA PRO A 169 -0.94 -10.25 9.24
C PRO A 169 -0.04 -9.08 9.68
N LEU A 170 1.12 -8.89 9.04
CA LEU A 170 2.04 -7.79 9.37
C LEU A 170 1.50 -6.41 8.96
N GLU A 171 0.70 -6.33 7.90
CA GLU A 171 0.04 -5.08 7.49
C GLU A 171 -1.07 -4.68 8.48
N THR A 172 -1.76 -5.67 9.07
CA THR A 172 -2.80 -5.46 10.09
C THR A 172 -2.23 -5.02 11.44
N GLU A 173 -0.93 -5.24 11.68
CA GLU A 173 -0.25 -4.90 12.93
C GLU A 173 0.35 -3.47 12.94
N ILE A 174 0.17 -2.73 11.84
CA ILE A 174 0.54 -1.31 11.68
C ILE A 174 -0.68 -0.44 11.92
#